data_AF-A0A367H1U8-F1
#
_entry.id   AF-A0A367H1U8-F1
#
_cell.length_a   1.000
_cell.length_b   1.000
_cell.length_c   1.000
_cell.angle_alpha   90.00
_cell.angle_beta   90.00
_cell.angle_gamma   90.00
#
_symmetry.space_group_name_H-M   'P 1'
#
loop_
_entity.id
_entity.type
_entity.pdbx_description
1 polymer ?
#
loop_
_entity_poly.entity_id
_entity_poly.type
_entity_poly.pdbx_seq_one_letter_code
_entity_poly.pdbx_strand_id
1 'polypeptide(L)'
;ELQDPTPIGQGRMTHRVIGVGDRGTRNWGLIGIGRLADRPEDDVQLVFDPEDLYIRGIYRRFDNTLYHYAGADIPDALFPPPTAERPVPVRRQLPFPVNYRDLPNITVDQGTLTGAVETLRTSNDTRERGALRNAIELMAVTFAETARNRLIQNEVFTALRGGGTWRVGGHDTVMNNWNRMGATIRTAEATNAWETTTDQFQLDGVEHGGQQQTYSALFLLGVVYMVKRR
;
A
#
# COMPACT_ATOMS: atom_id res chain seq x y z
N GLU A 1 15.73 -8.53 15.07
CA GLU A 1 16.73 -7.44 15.14
C GLU A 1 16.19 -6.27 14.33
N LEU A 2 16.23 -5.05 14.86
CA LEU A 2 15.79 -3.86 14.13
C LEU A 2 16.89 -3.52 13.12
N GLN A 3 16.57 -3.50 11.83
CA GLN A 3 17.53 -3.08 10.82
C GLN A 3 17.51 -1.55 10.68
N ASP A 4 18.68 -0.97 10.42
CA ASP A 4 18.74 0.43 9.99
C ASP A 4 17.93 0.62 8.71
N PRO A 5 17.32 1.82 8.49
CA PRO A 5 16.59 2.08 7.27
C PRO A 5 17.50 1.87 6.06
N THR A 6 17.12 0.93 5.20
CA THR A 6 17.86 0.62 3.98
C THR A 6 17.27 1.45 2.84
N PRO A 7 18.10 2.14 2.03
CA PRO A 7 17.60 2.85 0.86
C PRO A 7 16.95 1.90 -0.16
N ILE A 8 15.80 2.28 -0.73
CA ILE A 8 15.14 1.59 -1.85
C ILE A 8 15.22 2.46 -3.11
N GLY A 9 15.54 1.83 -4.25
CA GLY A 9 15.63 2.48 -5.56
C GLY A 9 16.88 3.37 -5.66
N GLN A 10 16.76 4.56 -6.25
CA GLN A 10 17.87 5.53 -6.37
C GLN A 10 18.19 6.27 -5.05
N GLY A 11 17.99 5.63 -3.89
CA GLY A 11 18.19 6.25 -2.59
C GLY A 11 17.21 7.39 -2.27
N ARG A 12 15.99 7.31 -2.84
CA ARG A 12 14.93 8.30 -2.62
C ARG A 12 13.87 7.83 -1.64
N MET A 13 13.88 6.58 -1.21
CA MET A 13 12.98 6.09 -0.18
C MET A 13 13.78 5.20 0.75
N THR A 14 13.31 5.04 1.98
CA THR A 14 13.90 4.11 2.95
C THR A 14 12.92 3.00 3.25
N HIS A 15 13.47 1.88 3.72
CA HIS A 15 12.68 0.79 4.24
C HIS A 15 13.30 0.18 5.48
N ARG A 16 12.45 -0.13 6.45
CA ARG A 16 12.83 -0.89 7.64
C ARG A 16 11.85 -2.04 7.84
N VAL A 17 12.37 -3.20 8.18
CA VAL A 17 11.58 -4.39 8.54
C VAL A 17 11.91 -4.79 9.98
N ILE A 18 10.92 -5.26 10.71
CA ILE A 18 11.14 -6.10 11.89
C ILE A 18 10.43 -7.43 11.75
N GLY A 19 11.08 -8.51 12.20
CA GLY A 19 10.62 -9.88 12.03
C GLY A 19 11.61 -10.72 11.22
N VAL A 20 11.47 -12.04 11.25
CA VAL A 20 12.37 -13.00 10.57
C VAL A 20 11.70 -13.70 9.38
N GLY A 21 10.41 -13.49 9.16
CA GLY A 21 9.64 -14.06 8.06
C GLY A 21 9.33 -15.55 8.20
N ASP A 22 9.58 -16.11 9.38
CA ASP A 22 9.27 -17.49 9.72
C ASP A 22 7.80 -17.67 10.14
N ARG A 23 7.37 -18.92 10.29
CA ARG A 23 6.01 -19.23 10.74
C ARG A 23 5.82 -18.74 12.18
N GLY A 24 5.11 -17.62 12.33
CA GLY A 24 4.68 -17.10 13.63
C GLY A 24 5.18 -15.70 13.95
N THR A 25 6.13 -15.14 13.17
CA THR A 25 6.52 -13.72 13.29
C THR A 25 6.02 -12.91 12.10
N ARG A 26 5.31 -11.81 12.38
CA ARG A 26 4.89 -10.83 11.37
C ARG A 26 6.05 -9.89 11.05
N ASN A 27 6.46 -9.85 9.78
CA ASN A 27 7.45 -8.92 9.22
C ASN A 27 6.95 -7.47 9.03
N TRP A 28 6.66 -6.73 10.08
CA TRP A 28 6.19 -5.35 9.95
C TRP A 28 7.18 -4.46 9.19
N GLY A 29 6.67 -3.63 8.28
CA GLY A 29 7.47 -2.75 7.43
C GLY A 29 7.18 -1.27 7.65
N LEU A 30 8.23 -0.43 7.59
CA LEU A 30 8.15 1.02 7.41
C LEU A 30 8.74 1.39 6.07
N ILE A 31 8.03 2.19 5.27
CA ILE A 31 8.58 2.79 4.05
C ILE A 31 8.57 4.31 4.20
N GLY A 32 9.75 4.95 4.16
CA GLY A 32 9.88 6.40 4.16
C GLY A 32 9.55 7.01 2.81
N ILE A 33 8.61 7.95 2.79
CA ILE A 33 8.06 8.58 1.58
C ILE A 33 8.32 10.09 1.52
N GLY A 34 9.06 10.66 2.48
CA GLY A 34 9.23 12.12 2.58
C GLY A 34 9.88 12.76 1.34
N ARG A 35 10.77 12.03 0.66
CA ARG A 35 11.43 12.51 -0.57
C ARG A 35 10.50 12.71 -1.75
N LEU A 36 9.28 12.15 -1.74
CA LEU A 36 8.26 12.46 -2.75
C LEU A 36 7.82 13.94 -2.68
N ALA A 37 8.14 14.64 -1.59
CA ALA A 37 7.91 16.06 -1.38
C ALA A 37 9.20 16.82 -0.98
N ASP A 38 10.36 16.37 -1.45
CA ASP A 38 11.67 16.98 -1.15
C ASP A 38 11.97 17.13 0.36
N ARG A 39 11.42 16.23 1.17
CA ARG A 39 11.70 16.14 2.62
C ARG A 39 12.74 15.06 2.91
N PRO A 40 13.28 15.02 4.14
CA PRO A 40 13.99 13.84 4.62
C PRO A 40 13.14 12.59 4.39
N GLU A 41 13.78 11.54 3.91
CA GLU A 41 13.16 10.26 3.53
C GLU A 41 12.26 9.66 4.62
N ASP A 42 12.69 9.75 5.88
CA ASP A 42 11.95 9.24 7.03
C ASP A 42 10.98 10.26 7.68
N ASP A 43 10.78 11.44 7.09
CA ASP A 43 9.93 12.48 7.70
C ASP A 43 8.47 12.00 7.85
N VAL A 44 7.97 11.30 6.82
CA VAL A 44 6.71 10.58 6.80
C VAL A 44 6.97 9.16 6.35
N GLN A 45 6.47 8.18 7.10
CA GLN A 45 6.66 6.76 6.83
C GLN A 45 5.33 6.02 6.82
N LEU A 46 5.13 5.15 5.83
CA LEU A 46 3.99 4.25 5.73
C LEU A 46 4.26 2.99 6.57
N VAL A 47 3.29 2.56 7.37
CA VAL A 47 3.36 1.31 8.15
C VAL A 47 2.62 0.22 7.39
N PHE A 48 3.32 -0.84 6.98
CA PHE A 48 2.72 -1.97 6.25
C PHE A 48 2.63 -3.22 7.12
N ASP A 49 1.49 -3.91 7.00
CA ASP A 49 1.34 -5.28 7.42
C ASP A 49 1.80 -6.22 6.31
N PRO A 50 2.83 -7.04 6.52
CA PRO A 50 3.38 -7.93 5.50
C PRO A 50 2.47 -9.11 5.15
N GLU A 51 1.49 -9.45 5.99
CA GLU A 51 0.62 -10.60 5.72
C GLU A 51 -0.34 -10.31 4.56
N ASP A 52 -0.69 -9.04 4.39
CA ASP A 52 -1.69 -8.61 3.41
C ASP A 52 -1.35 -7.30 2.68
N LEU A 53 -0.17 -6.72 2.91
CA LEU A 53 0.30 -5.43 2.37
C LEU A 53 -0.59 -4.23 2.66
N TYR A 54 -1.50 -4.33 3.64
CA TYR A 54 -2.29 -3.16 3.99
C TYR A 54 -1.43 -2.12 4.70
N ILE A 55 -1.62 -0.86 4.32
CA ILE A 55 -1.15 0.26 5.13
C ILE A 55 -1.97 0.26 6.42
N ARG A 56 -1.31 0.03 7.55
CA ARG A 56 -1.92 0.02 8.89
C ARG A 56 -1.86 1.37 9.58
N GLY A 57 -1.02 2.26 9.07
CA GLY A 57 -0.82 3.57 9.67
C GLY A 57 0.24 4.40 8.97
N ILE A 58 0.47 5.59 9.52
CA ILE A 58 1.46 6.56 9.10
C ILE A 58 2.26 6.96 10.34
N TYR A 59 3.58 6.87 10.27
CA TYR A 59 4.47 7.36 11.30
C TYR A 59 5.15 8.64 10.85
N ARG A 60 5.13 9.63 11.74
CA ARG A 60 5.77 10.95 11.53
C ARG A 60 6.95 11.07 12.46
N ARG A 61 8.14 11.23 11.87
CA ARG A 61 9.38 11.20 12.66
C ARG A 61 9.64 12.51 13.39
N PHE A 62 9.20 13.64 12.84
CA PHE A 62 9.47 14.97 13.41
C PHE A 62 8.75 15.19 14.75
N ASP A 63 7.51 14.70 14.91
CA ASP A 63 6.72 14.79 16.15
C ASP A 63 6.55 13.45 16.86
N ASN A 64 7.22 12.40 16.36
CA ASN A 64 7.20 11.05 16.90
C ASN A 64 5.77 10.50 17.11
N THR A 65 4.88 10.74 16.14
CA THR A 65 3.47 10.32 16.22
C THR A 65 3.16 9.20 15.23
N LEU A 66 2.51 8.14 15.72
CA LEU A 66 1.94 7.06 14.92
C LEU A 66 0.43 7.27 14.79
N TYR A 67 -0.03 7.52 13.57
CA TYR A 67 -1.44 7.44 13.19
C TYR A 67 -1.75 6.03 12.73
N HIS A 68 -2.75 5.37 13.29
CA HIS A 68 -3.03 3.96 12.95
C HIS A 68 -4.53 3.65 12.87
N TYR A 69 -4.89 2.63 12.10
CA TYR A 69 -6.26 2.12 12.09
C TYR A 69 -6.61 1.42 13.41
N ALA A 70 -7.91 1.35 13.71
CA ALA A 70 -8.42 0.58 14.83
C ALA A 70 -8.04 -0.92 14.66
N GLY A 71 -7.60 -1.56 15.73
CA GLY A 71 -7.19 -2.98 15.70
C GLY A 71 -5.86 -3.26 14.98
N ALA A 72 -5.09 -2.22 14.64
CA ALA A 72 -3.75 -2.40 14.11
C ALA A 72 -2.76 -2.74 15.24
N ASP A 73 -2.39 -4.01 15.37
CA ASP A 73 -1.42 -4.51 16.36
C ASP A 73 0.04 -4.20 15.97
N ILE A 74 0.33 -2.93 15.69
CA ILE A 74 1.66 -2.47 15.26
C ILE A 74 2.62 -2.54 16.46
N PRO A 75 3.72 -3.30 16.39
CA PRO A 75 4.69 -3.44 17.48
C PRO A 75 5.54 -2.17 17.65
N ASP A 76 5.78 -1.75 18.91
CA ASP A 76 6.66 -0.61 19.21
C ASP A 76 8.09 -0.81 18.72
N ALA A 77 8.53 -2.07 18.66
CA ALA A 77 9.84 -2.45 18.15
C ALA A 77 10.06 -2.07 16.68
N LEU A 78 9.03 -1.63 15.93
CA LEU A 78 9.18 -1.15 14.55
C LEU A 78 9.87 0.22 14.48
N PHE A 79 9.71 1.01 15.54
CA PHE A 79 10.19 2.38 15.63
C PHE A 79 11.58 2.44 16.28
N PRO A 80 12.34 3.52 16.08
CA PRO A 80 13.62 3.68 16.78
C PRO A 80 13.46 3.45 18.28
N PRO A 81 14.43 2.80 18.96
CA PRO A 81 14.34 2.55 20.39
C PRO A 81 14.08 3.84 21.17
N PRO A 82 13.21 3.81 22.19
CA PRO A 82 12.94 4.99 22.98
C PRO A 82 14.21 5.44 23.70
N THR A 83 14.47 6.73 23.66
CA THR A 83 15.53 7.43 24.40
C THR A 83 14.89 8.50 25.27
N ALA A 84 15.64 9.07 26.21
CA ALA A 84 15.16 10.21 27.01
C ALA A 84 14.72 11.41 26.13
N GLU A 85 15.34 11.55 24.95
CA GLU A 85 15.06 12.63 23.98
C GLU A 85 13.97 12.26 22.95
N ARG A 86 13.71 10.96 22.75
CA ARG A 86 12.66 10.46 21.85
C ARG A 86 11.96 9.27 22.51
N PRO A 87 10.85 9.49 23.24
CA PRO A 87 10.12 8.41 23.91
C PRO A 87 9.41 7.49 22.90
N VAL A 88 8.65 6.51 23.39
CA VAL A 88 7.76 5.68 22.56
C VAL A 88 6.83 6.58 21.74
N PRO A 89 6.52 6.25 20.47
CA PRO A 89 5.64 7.07 19.64
C PRO A 89 4.29 7.35 20.29
N VAL A 90 3.81 8.58 20.15
CA VAL A 90 2.44 8.94 20.52
C VAL A 90 1.48 8.28 19.53
N ARG A 91 0.58 7.44 20.03
CA ARG A 91 -0.37 6.71 19.19
C ARG A 91 -1.69 7.48 19.05
N ARG A 92 -2.12 7.69 17.81
CA ARG A 92 -3.39 8.34 17.46
C ARG A 92 -4.17 7.43 16.53
N GLN A 93 -5.41 7.11 16.91
CA GLN A 93 -6.28 6.33 16.03
C GLN A 93 -6.82 7.20 14.89
N LEU A 94 -6.77 6.67 13.67
CA LEU A 94 -7.42 7.26 12.51
C LEU A 94 -8.95 7.21 12.70
N PRO A 95 -9.67 8.32 12.45
CA PRO A 95 -11.10 8.43 12.70
C PRO A 95 -11.96 7.87 11.54
N PHE A 96 -11.40 6.97 10.72
CA PHE A 96 -12.06 6.35 9.57
C PHE A 96 -11.55 4.92 9.38
N PRO A 97 -12.33 4.04 8.75
CA PRO A 97 -11.94 2.65 8.53
C PRO A 97 -10.84 2.55 7.45
N VAL A 98 -10.23 1.37 7.36
CA VAL A 98 -9.17 1.02 6.39
C VAL A 98 -9.64 0.94 4.94
N ASN A 99 -10.94 0.89 4.69
CA ASN A 99 -11.50 0.71 3.34
C ASN A 99 -11.45 2.00 2.52
N TYR A 100 -11.23 1.86 1.21
CA TYR A 100 -11.36 2.95 0.26
C TYR A 100 -12.76 3.57 0.30
N ARG A 101 -12.83 4.91 0.28
CA ARG A 101 -14.11 5.63 0.16
C ARG A 101 -14.57 5.72 -1.29
N ASP A 102 -13.65 6.06 -2.18
CA ASP A 102 -13.96 6.48 -3.55
C ASP A 102 -12.82 6.08 -4.49
N LEU A 103 -12.59 4.77 -4.55
CA LEU A 103 -11.47 4.16 -5.25
C LEU A 103 -11.36 4.57 -6.73
N PRO A 104 -12.44 4.58 -7.54
CA PRO A 104 -12.34 4.93 -8.97
C PRO A 104 -11.88 6.37 -9.24
N ASN A 105 -11.98 7.25 -8.23
CA ASN A 105 -11.67 8.67 -8.36
C ASN A 105 -10.25 9.01 -7.89
N ILE A 106 -9.52 8.04 -7.34
CA ILE A 106 -8.12 8.24 -6.97
C ILE A 106 -7.28 8.45 -8.23
N THR A 107 -6.50 9.53 -8.21
CA THR A 107 -5.67 9.97 -9.33
C THR A 107 -4.21 10.04 -8.88
N VAL A 108 -3.35 9.37 -9.63
CA VAL A 108 -1.91 9.25 -9.39
C VAL A 108 -1.15 10.08 -10.42
N ASP A 109 -0.46 11.09 -9.94
CA ASP A 109 0.56 11.86 -10.65
C ASP A 109 1.56 12.43 -9.63
N GLN A 110 2.64 13.05 -10.11
CA GLN A 110 3.67 13.57 -9.21
C GLN A 110 3.13 14.64 -8.25
N GLY A 111 2.25 15.53 -8.72
CA GLY A 111 1.69 16.60 -7.92
C GLY A 111 0.76 16.09 -6.82
N THR A 112 -0.08 15.09 -7.12
CA THR A 112 -0.97 14.48 -6.12
C THR A 112 -0.17 13.72 -5.06
N LEU A 113 0.91 13.02 -5.44
CA LEU A 113 1.80 12.35 -4.50
C LEU A 113 2.51 13.35 -3.57
N THR A 114 3.09 14.41 -4.11
CA THR A 114 3.73 15.47 -3.32
C THR A 114 2.73 16.11 -2.35
N GLY A 115 1.53 16.47 -2.81
CA GLY A 115 0.48 17.05 -1.98
C GLY A 115 -0.02 16.09 -0.89
N ALA A 116 -0.10 14.80 -1.16
CA ALA A 116 -0.45 13.79 -0.18
C ALA A 116 0.62 13.64 0.90
N VAL A 117 1.90 13.63 0.56
CA VAL A 117 2.99 13.57 1.56
C VAL A 117 2.94 14.80 2.48
N GLU A 118 2.76 15.99 1.93
CA GLU A 118 2.60 17.21 2.75
C GLU A 118 1.37 17.14 3.65
N THR A 119 0.23 16.65 3.14
CA THR A 119 -0.98 16.43 3.93
C THR A 119 -0.72 15.46 5.09
N LEU A 120 -0.07 14.32 4.84
CA LEU A 120 0.27 13.34 5.88
C LEU A 120 1.21 13.96 6.93
N ARG A 121 2.12 14.83 6.52
CA ARG A 121 3.05 15.52 7.41
C ARG A 121 2.34 16.52 8.32
N THR A 122 1.39 17.30 7.80
CA THR A 122 0.82 18.46 8.52
C THR A 122 -0.54 18.22 9.16
N SER A 123 -1.33 17.24 8.69
CA SER A 123 -2.69 17.03 9.18
C SER A 123 -2.70 16.47 10.60
N ASN A 124 -3.31 17.22 11.52
CA ASN A 124 -3.24 16.91 12.95
C ASN A 124 -4.58 16.48 13.57
N ASP A 125 -5.71 16.67 12.89
CA ASP A 125 -7.03 16.59 13.53
C ASP A 125 -8.22 16.35 12.57
N THR A 126 -9.33 15.99 13.22
CA THR A 126 -10.69 15.72 12.79
C THR A 126 -11.33 16.67 11.77
N ARG A 127 -10.83 17.90 11.60
CA ARG A 127 -11.32 18.84 10.56
C ARG A 127 -10.81 18.51 9.17
N GLU A 128 -9.64 17.87 9.07
CA GLU A 128 -8.99 17.49 7.80
C GLU A 128 -9.15 16.00 7.48
N ARG A 129 -10.13 15.33 8.11
CA ARG A 129 -10.39 13.89 7.93
C ARG A 129 -10.44 13.47 6.46
N GLY A 130 -11.07 14.29 5.62
CA GLY A 130 -11.19 14.02 4.19
C GLY A 130 -9.84 14.06 3.48
N ALA A 131 -9.03 15.08 3.74
CA ALA A 131 -7.71 15.24 3.11
C ALA A 131 -6.74 14.15 3.57
N LEU A 132 -6.66 13.90 4.88
CA LEU A 132 -5.83 12.85 5.45
C LEU A 132 -6.23 11.47 4.89
N ARG A 133 -7.53 11.18 4.83
CA ARG A 133 -8.02 9.92 4.23
C ARG A 133 -7.65 9.82 2.76
N ASN A 134 -7.88 10.86 1.96
CA ASN A 134 -7.53 10.88 0.54
C ASN A 134 -6.03 10.64 0.32
N ALA A 135 -5.18 11.26 1.15
CA ALA A 135 -3.74 11.07 1.09
C ALA A 135 -3.33 9.62 1.39
N ILE A 136 -3.90 9.00 2.45
CA ILE A 136 -3.63 7.59 2.77
C ILE A 136 -4.15 6.66 1.67
N GLU A 137 -5.34 6.91 1.13
CA GLU A 137 -5.92 6.12 0.04
C GLU A 137 -5.06 6.21 -1.24
N LEU A 138 -4.54 7.41 -1.58
CA LEU A 138 -3.59 7.59 -2.67
C LEU A 138 -2.29 6.80 -2.44
N MET A 139 -1.73 6.85 -1.22
CA MET A 139 -0.54 6.06 -0.89
C MET A 139 -0.82 4.55 -0.97
N ALA A 140 -2.02 4.10 -0.56
CA ALA A 140 -2.40 2.70 -0.66
C ALA A 140 -2.47 2.24 -2.12
N VAL A 141 -3.09 3.02 -3.02
CA VAL A 141 -3.06 2.73 -4.46
C VAL A 141 -1.64 2.71 -5.02
N THR A 142 -0.82 3.70 -4.65
CA THR A 142 0.52 3.88 -5.22
C THR A 142 1.50 2.80 -4.76
N PHE A 143 1.40 2.34 -3.52
CA PHE A 143 2.36 1.41 -2.92
C PHE A 143 1.80 0.01 -2.69
N ALA A 144 0.64 -0.12 -2.04
CA ALA A 144 0.07 -1.43 -1.72
C ALA A 144 -0.49 -2.11 -2.99
N GLU A 145 -1.27 -1.38 -3.79
CA GLU A 145 -1.91 -1.99 -4.97
C GLU A 145 -0.91 -2.28 -6.09
N THR A 146 0.12 -1.46 -6.27
CA THR A 146 1.21 -1.74 -7.22
C THR A 146 2.05 -2.95 -6.79
N ALA A 147 2.24 -3.16 -5.48
CA ALA A 147 2.93 -4.33 -4.96
C ALA A 147 2.09 -5.61 -5.08
N ARG A 148 0.76 -5.51 -5.06
CA ARG A 148 -0.15 -6.65 -5.21
C ARG A 148 -0.42 -7.00 -6.68
N ASN A 149 -0.41 -6.02 -7.58
CA ASN A 149 -0.94 -6.18 -8.92
C ASN A 149 -0.08 -5.53 -10.01
N ARG A 150 0.30 -6.33 -11.00
CA ARG A 150 1.12 -5.93 -12.15
C ARG A 150 0.46 -4.89 -13.04
N LEU A 151 -0.85 -4.99 -13.29
CA LEU A 151 -1.55 -4.04 -14.15
C LEU A 151 -1.51 -2.65 -13.50
N ILE A 152 -1.85 -2.57 -12.21
CA ILE A 152 -1.77 -1.32 -11.45
C ILE A 152 -0.34 -0.78 -11.42
N GLN A 153 0.66 -1.65 -11.21
CA GLN A 153 2.06 -1.27 -11.25
C GLN A 153 2.44 -0.62 -12.59
N ASN A 154 2.05 -1.22 -13.72
CA ASN A 154 2.38 -0.72 -15.05
C ASN A 154 1.74 0.64 -15.31
N GLU A 155 0.47 0.82 -14.95
CA GLU A 155 -0.26 2.07 -15.15
C GLU A 155 0.33 3.21 -14.31
N VAL A 156 0.55 2.97 -13.01
CA VAL A 156 1.17 3.94 -12.10
C VAL A 156 2.59 4.28 -12.56
N PHE A 157 3.39 3.28 -12.93
CA PHE A 157 4.76 3.50 -13.40
C PHE A 157 4.80 4.33 -14.68
N THR A 158 3.91 4.03 -15.64
CA THR A 158 3.81 4.76 -16.90
C THR A 158 3.43 6.23 -16.67
N ALA A 159 2.43 6.47 -15.82
CA ALA A 159 2.02 7.83 -15.44
C ALA A 159 3.18 8.62 -14.81
N LEU A 160 3.86 8.05 -13.81
CA LEU A 160 4.91 8.75 -13.09
C LEU A 160 6.18 8.97 -13.92
N ARG A 161 6.56 8.00 -14.76
CA ARG A 161 7.74 8.10 -15.64
C ARG A 161 7.53 9.10 -16.76
N GLY A 162 6.32 9.17 -17.32
CA GLY A 162 5.98 10.10 -18.41
C GLY A 162 5.64 11.52 -17.95
N GLY A 163 5.61 11.79 -16.64
CA GLY A 163 5.03 13.03 -16.10
C GLY A 163 3.54 13.17 -16.41
N GLY A 164 2.86 12.05 -16.65
CA GLY A 164 1.44 11.98 -16.92
C GLY A 164 0.61 11.76 -15.65
N THR A 165 -0.66 11.47 -15.89
CA THR A 165 -1.65 11.23 -14.85
C THR A 165 -2.37 9.94 -15.17
N TRP A 166 -2.55 9.09 -14.16
CA TRP A 166 -3.43 7.92 -14.25
C TRP A 166 -4.49 8.01 -13.18
N ARG A 167 -5.71 7.59 -13.53
CA ARG A 167 -6.83 7.48 -12.60
C ARG A 167 -7.22 6.02 -12.50
N VAL A 168 -7.54 5.56 -11.30
CA VAL A 168 -7.94 4.17 -11.04
C VAL A 168 -9.06 3.76 -12.00
N GLY A 169 -10.15 4.53 -12.08
CA GLY A 169 -11.22 4.26 -13.04
C GLY A 169 -11.74 2.83 -12.91
N GLY A 170 -11.82 2.09 -14.04
CA GLY A 170 -12.27 0.70 -14.07
C GLY A 170 -11.31 -0.32 -13.46
N HIS A 171 -10.09 0.09 -13.07
CA HIS A 171 -9.15 -0.78 -12.38
C HIS A 171 -9.52 -1.03 -10.91
N ASP A 172 -10.51 -0.31 -10.38
CA ASP A 172 -11.05 -0.52 -9.04
C ASP A 172 -11.55 -1.96 -8.84
N THR A 173 -12.07 -2.57 -9.91
CA THR A 173 -12.55 -3.96 -9.90
C THR A 173 -11.43 -4.92 -9.55
N VAL A 174 -10.22 -4.69 -10.07
CA VAL A 174 -9.04 -5.51 -9.79
C VAL A 174 -8.69 -5.46 -8.30
N MET A 175 -8.66 -4.25 -7.74
CA MET A 175 -8.32 -4.01 -6.33
C MET A 175 -9.38 -4.59 -5.39
N ASN A 176 -10.67 -4.39 -5.69
CA ASN A 176 -11.79 -4.92 -4.91
C ASN A 176 -11.88 -6.45 -4.96
N ASN A 177 -11.41 -7.08 -6.04
CA ASN A 177 -11.47 -8.54 -6.21
C ASN A 177 -10.16 -9.26 -5.85
N TRP A 178 -9.16 -8.58 -5.25
CA TRP A 178 -7.86 -9.18 -4.93
C TRP A 178 -7.99 -10.50 -4.14
N ASN A 179 -8.83 -10.53 -3.11
CA ASN A 179 -9.06 -11.75 -2.31
C ASN A 179 -9.70 -12.88 -3.13
N ARG A 180 -10.61 -12.55 -4.04
CA ARG A 180 -11.29 -13.52 -4.91
C ARG A 180 -10.32 -14.10 -5.93
N MET A 181 -9.54 -13.26 -6.61
CA MET A 181 -8.47 -13.70 -7.53
C MET A 181 -7.45 -14.60 -6.81
N GLY A 182 -7.04 -14.22 -5.60
CA GLY A 182 -6.17 -15.05 -4.76
C GLY A 182 -6.80 -16.40 -4.39
N ALA A 183 -8.11 -16.45 -4.15
CA ALA A 183 -8.82 -17.71 -3.91
C ALA A 183 -8.83 -18.60 -5.16
N THR A 184 -9.10 -18.04 -6.34
CA THR A 184 -9.04 -18.76 -7.62
C THR A 184 -7.65 -19.40 -7.83
N ILE A 185 -6.57 -18.64 -7.56
CA ILE A 185 -5.19 -19.15 -7.65
C ILE A 185 -4.94 -20.31 -6.67
N ARG A 186 -5.32 -20.15 -5.40
CA ARG A 186 -5.14 -21.21 -4.38
C ARG A 186 -5.96 -22.47 -4.70
N THR A 187 -7.17 -22.31 -5.23
CA THR A 187 -7.99 -23.46 -5.66
C THR A 187 -7.35 -24.19 -6.83
N ALA A 188 -6.82 -23.46 -7.82
CA ALA A 188 -6.11 -24.06 -8.94
C ALA A 188 -4.84 -24.79 -8.49
N GLU A 189 -4.10 -24.23 -7.53
CA GLU A 189 -2.95 -24.89 -6.91
C GLU A 189 -3.34 -26.22 -6.24
N ALA A 190 -4.42 -26.22 -5.46
CA ALA A 190 -4.88 -27.42 -4.74
C ALA A 190 -5.45 -28.51 -5.66
N THR A 191 -6.00 -28.14 -6.83
CA THR A 191 -6.72 -29.04 -7.75
C THR A 191 -5.98 -29.30 -9.06
N ASN A 192 -4.83 -28.65 -9.26
CA ASN A 192 -4.08 -28.62 -10.52
C ASN A 192 -4.89 -28.09 -11.73
N ALA A 193 -5.89 -27.24 -11.49
CA ALA A 193 -6.84 -26.74 -12.49
C ALA A 193 -6.46 -25.34 -13.03
N TRP A 194 -5.21 -25.17 -13.48
CA TRP A 194 -4.64 -23.86 -13.83
C TRP A 194 -5.28 -23.17 -15.04
N GLU A 195 -5.74 -23.95 -16.01
CA GLU A 195 -6.37 -23.44 -17.24
C GLU A 195 -7.87 -23.18 -17.09
N THR A 196 -8.48 -23.61 -15.98
CA THR A 196 -9.91 -23.47 -15.79
C THR A 196 -10.26 -22.02 -15.51
N THR A 197 -11.23 -21.51 -16.28
CA THR A 197 -11.81 -20.18 -16.10
C THR A 197 -13.07 -20.29 -15.25
N THR A 198 -13.00 -19.91 -13.97
CA THR A 198 -14.13 -20.01 -13.04
C THR A 198 -14.81 -18.69 -12.73
N ASP A 199 -14.03 -17.61 -12.73
CA ASP A 199 -14.47 -16.30 -12.26
C ASP A 199 -14.31 -15.24 -13.34
N GLN A 200 -15.23 -14.27 -13.32
CA GLN A 200 -15.22 -13.11 -14.20
C GLN A 200 -14.65 -11.91 -13.47
N PHE A 201 -13.68 -11.24 -14.10
CA PHE A 201 -13.07 -10.01 -13.62
C PHE A 201 -13.12 -8.96 -14.72
N GLN A 202 -13.27 -7.70 -14.33
CA GLN A 202 -13.02 -6.59 -15.24
C GLN A 202 -11.58 -6.13 -14.99
N LEU A 203 -10.72 -6.39 -15.96
CA LEU A 203 -9.34 -5.92 -15.95
C LEU A 203 -9.26 -4.80 -16.98
N ASP A 204 -9.21 -3.56 -16.49
CA ASP A 204 -8.94 -2.40 -17.32
C ASP A 204 -7.43 -2.30 -17.58
N GLY A 205 -7.04 -1.69 -18.70
CA GLY A 205 -5.65 -1.61 -19.18
C GLY A 205 -5.54 -1.64 -20.70
N VAL A 206 -4.42 -1.13 -21.24
CA VAL A 206 -4.18 -0.96 -22.70
C VAL A 206 -4.39 -2.26 -23.50
N GLU A 207 -4.19 -3.42 -22.88
CA GLU A 207 -4.32 -4.74 -23.52
C GLU A 207 -5.70 -5.40 -23.35
N HIS A 208 -6.57 -4.91 -22.45
CA HIS A 208 -7.75 -5.65 -21.98
C HIS A 208 -9.09 -4.91 -22.13
N GLY A 209 -9.07 -3.63 -22.51
CA GLY A 209 -10.24 -2.90 -23.00
C GLY A 209 -11.39 -2.72 -21.99
N GLY A 210 -11.14 -2.96 -20.70
CA GLY A 210 -12.08 -2.71 -19.61
C GLY A 210 -13.37 -3.54 -19.65
N GLN A 211 -13.42 -4.65 -20.40
CA GLN A 211 -14.58 -5.54 -20.45
C GLN A 211 -14.52 -6.59 -19.34
N GLN A 212 -15.68 -7.00 -18.83
CA GLN A 212 -15.77 -8.12 -17.91
C GLN A 212 -15.49 -9.43 -18.67
N GLN A 213 -14.44 -10.14 -18.30
CA GLN A 213 -14.00 -11.37 -18.96
C GLN A 213 -13.66 -12.46 -17.94
N THR A 214 -13.77 -13.71 -18.36
CA THR A 214 -13.28 -14.85 -17.58
C THR A 214 -11.77 -15.01 -17.77
N TYR A 215 -11.03 -15.11 -16.68
CA TYR A 215 -9.58 -15.33 -16.72
C TYR A 215 -9.23 -16.66 -16.07
N SER A 216 -8.22 -17.34 -16.61
CA SER A 216 -7.70 -18.58 -16.02
C SER A 216 -6.87 -18.27 -14.78
N ALA A 217 -6.73 -19.25 -13.88
CA ALA A 217 -5.87 -19.09 -12.71
C ALA A 217 -4.40 -18.85 -13.11
N LEU A 218 -3.95 -19.45 -14.22
CA LEU A 218 -2.63 -19.19 -14.79
C LEU A 218 -2.45 -17.73 -15.20
N PHE A 219 -3.45 -17.14 -15.86
CA PHE A 219 -3.42 -15.72 -16.21
C PHE A 219 -3.37 -14.85 -14.95
N LEU A 220 -4.23 -15.13 -13.96
CA LEU A 220 -4.28 -14.37 -12.71
C LEU A 220 -2.95 -14.44 -11.94
N LEU A 221 -2.24 -15.56 -12.00
CA LEU A 221 -0.89 -15.70 -11.43
C LEU A 221 0.12 -14.75 -12.09
N GLY A 222 -0.03 -14.46 -13.39
CA GLY A 222 0.81 -13.48 -14.10
C GLY A 222 0.52 -12.02 -13.75
N VAL A 223 -0.65 -11.75 -13.14
CA VAL A 223 -1.14 -10.40 -12.81
C VAL A 223 -1.05 -10.10 -11.31
N VAL A 224 -1.31 -11.08 -10.44
CA VAL A 224 -1.31 -10.93 -8.98
C VAL A 224 0.04 -11.36 -8.42
N TYR A 225 0.87 -10.40 -8.00
CA TYR A 225 2.19 -10.68 -7.44
C TYR A 225 2.15 -11.23 -6.02
N MET A 226 1.11 -10.88 -5.26
CA MET A 226 0.95 -11.35 -3.90
C MET A 226 -0.45 -11.87 -3.67
N VAL A 227 -0.53 -13.10 -3.18
CA VAL A 227 -1.76 -13.72 -2.72
C VAL A 227 -1.75 -13.73 -1.20
N LYS A 228 -2.82 -13.22 -0.57
CA LYS A 228 -2.97 -13.26 0.88
C LYS A 228 -2.84 -14.70 1.38
N ARG A 229 -2.02 -14.91 2.41
CA ARG A 229 -1.74 -16.26 2.95
C ARG A 229 -2.98 -16.93 3.55
N ARG A 230 -3.96 -16.16 4.07
CA ARG A 230 -5.22 -16.63 4.67
C ARG A 230 -6.33 -15.60 4.52
#